data_AF-A0A511ZAZ9-F1
#
_entry.id   AF-A0A511ZAZ9-F1
#
_cell.length_a   1.000
_cell.length_b   1.000
_cell.length_c   1.000
_cell.angle_alpha   90.00
_cell.angle_beta   90.00
_cell.angle_gamma   90.00
#
_symmetry.space_group_name_H-M   'P 1'
#
loop_
_entity.id
_entity.type
_entity.pdbx_description
1 polymer ?
#
loop_
_entity_poly.entity_id
_entity_poly.type
_entity_poly.pdbx_seq_one_letter_code
_entity_poly.pdbx_strand_id
1 'polypeptide(L)'
;MKLIEAYVYEVTRRLPEKSRNDIALELRSTIEDMLPENFTEEEEMDVLSTLGDPARLAASYRDTPMYLIGPKVYDAYMWTMKMIIPWVILITVLVHVVETIVLFSGEESILSVVIKSFGIIIANIIHVLIQTFFWITIVFIFIERIGMAKSNGSITMFGTEWTPEQLKHVHVLPKKKAIPRGEVIFGLVWTVIWVVLYINADHIAGVYRSIDGEGLQMMMPALNQEVLMSYLPIVLPFALLEIGVALFKWKERQWTMRLVTVNAVIKVFSVVVLTIIATNPTLLNEAMIPYLATELEINLSSVHNFFDWAVWTVIAVIIVTTVIEIYDSYRKAKA
;
A
#
# COMPACT_ATOMS: atom_id res chain seq x y z
N MET A 1 -21.09 50.54 19.82
CA MET A 1 -20.39 50.02 21.04
C MET A 1 -20.59 48.52 21.28
N LYS A 2 -21.80 47.95 21.18
CA LYS A 2 -21.98 46.49 21.31
C LYS A 2 -21.28 45.69 20.20
N LEU A 3 -21.16 46.24 18.99
CA LEU A 3 -20.56 45.54 17.85
C LEU A 3 -19.03 45.54 17.92
N ILE A 4 -18.39 46.68 18.23
CA ILE A 4 -16.94 46.73 18.48
C ILE A 4 -16.53 45.78 19.60
N GLU A 5 -17.25 45.79 20.74
CA GLU A 5 -16.96 44.88 21.85
C GLU A 5 -17.13 43.41 21.47
N ALA A 6 -18.20 43.09 20.74
CA ALA A 6 -18.42 41.73 20.23
C ALA A 6 -17.32 41.31 19.24
N TYR A 7 -16.88 42.21 18.36
CA TYR A 7 -15.83 41.94 17.38
C TYR A 7 -14.48 41.71 18.06
N VAL A 8 -14.08 42.60 18.98
CA VAL A 8 -12.84 42.46 19.75
C VAL A 8 -12.87 41.19 20.59
N TYR A 9 -14.00 40.88 21.23
CA TYR A 9 -14.16 39.62 21.97
C TYR A 9 -14.04 38.38 21.06
N GLU A 10 -14.64 38.41 19.87
CA GLU A 10 -14.53 37.33 18.90
C GLU A 10 -13.06 37.14 18.44
N VAL A 11 -12.32 38.21 18.17
CA VAL A 11 -10.89 38.08 17.81
C VAL A 11 -10.10 37.52 18.99
N THR A 12 -10.26 38.10 20.19
CA THR A 12 -9.41 37.81 21.34
C THR A 12 -9.69 36.46 22.00
N ARG A 13 -10.93 35.94 21.99
CA ARG A 13 -11.23 34.58 22.50
C ARG A 13 -10.47 33.50 21.75
N ARG A 14 -10.07 33.78 20.50
CA ARG A 14 -9.28 32.91 19.63
C ARG A 14 -7.78 33.10 19.80
N LEU A 15 -7.30 33.91 20.75
CA LEU A 15 -5.87 34.13 21.01
C LEU A 15 -5.41 33.43 22.30
N PRO A 16 -4.10 33.17 22.47
CA PRO A 16 -3.53 32.69 23.73
C PRO A 16 -3.82 33.68 24.87
N GLU A 17 -4.20 33.19 26.06
CA GLU A 17 -4.62 34.05 27.19
C GLU A 17 -3.62 35.16 27.53
N LYS A 18 -2.32 34.88 27.39
CA LYS A 18 -1.24 35.81 27.71
C LYS A 18 -1.21 37.07 26.84
N SER A 19 -1.68 37.01 25.59
CA SER A 19 -1.65 38.14 24.65
C SER A 19 -3.03 38.75 24.39
N ARG A 20 -4.10 38.21 24.98
CA ARG A 20 -5.48 38.67 24.73
C ARG A 20 -5.68 40.14 25.07
N ASN A 21 -5.20 40.58 26.23
CA ASN A 21 -5.47 41.94 26.72
C ASN A 21 -4.73 43.00 25.88
N ASP A 22 -3.46 42.75 25.58
CA ASP A 22 -2.65 43.69 24.79
C ASP A 22 -3.23 43.84 23.38
N ILE A 23 -3.58 42.72 22.74
CA ILE A 23 -4.18 42.71 21.40
C ILE A 23 -5.61 43.27 21.42
N ALA A 24 -6.36 43.07 22.50
CA ALA A 24 -7.69 43.68 22.65
C ALA A 24 -7.62 45.21 22.67
N LEU A 25 -6.64 45.76 23.40
CA LEU A 25 -6.42 47.21 23.49
C LEU A 25 -5.95 47.78 22.14
N GLU A 26 -4.98 47.12 21.50
CA GLU A 26 -4.48 47.52 20.18
C GLU A 26 -5.59 47.51 19.12
N LEU A 27 -6.37 46.42 19.07
CA LEU A 27 -7.47 46.28 18.11
C LEU A 27 -8.58 47.31 18.36
N ARG A 28 -8.92 47.56 19.63
CA ARG A 28 -9.91 48.57 19.98
C ARG A 28 -9.45 49.98 19.57
N SER A 29 -8.20 50.33 19.87
CA SER A 29 -7.62 51.62 19.44
C SER A 29 -7.64 51.77 17.92
N THR A 30 -7.28 50.71 17.20
CA THR A 30 -7.27 50.71 15.72
C THR A 30 -8.67 50.94 15.15
N ILE A 31 -9.70 50.31 15.73
CA ILE A 31 -11.09 50.49 15.30
C ILE A 31 -11.58 51.91 15.62
N GLU A 32 -11.23 52.44 16.80
CA GLU A 32 -11.59 53.80 17.22
C GLU A 32 -10.93 54.86 16.32
N ASP A 33 -9.69 54.65 15.89
CA ASP A 33 -8.97 55.54 14.96
C ASP A 33 -9.56 55.55 13.54
N MET A 34 -10.26 54.46 13.15
CA MET A 34 -10.94 54.36 11.85
C MET A 34 -12.32 55.03 11.83
N LEU A 35 -12.88 55.37 13.00
CA LEU A 35 -14.22 55.93 13.13
C LEU A 35 -14.19 57.45 13.37
N PRO A 36 -15.11 58.23 12.77
CA PRO A 36 -15.25 59.66 13.09
C PRO A 36 -15.82 59.86 14.51
N GLU A 37 -15.60 61.04 15.12
CA GLU A 37 -16.03 61.35 16.51
C GLU A 37 -17.52 61.10 16.78
N ASN A 38 -18.38 61.24 15.76
CA ASN A 38 -19.81 60.91 15.80
C ASN A 38 -20.16 59.98 14.64
N PHE A 39 -19.92 58.68 14.84
CA PHE A 39 -20.20 57.66 13.84
C PHE A 39 -21.61 57.08 13.94
N THR A 40 -22.13 56.63 12.80
CA THR A 40 -23.38 55.89 12.66
C THR A 40 -23.15 54.38 12.74
N GLU A 41 -24.21 53.61 12.99
CA GLU A 41 -24.13 52.14 13.02
C GLU A 41 -23.68 51.54 11.66
N GLU A 42 -23.97 52.23 10.55
CA GLU A 42 -23.56 51.83 9.21
C GLU A 42 -22.04 52.00 9.00
N GLU A 43 -21.45 53.08 9.53
CA GLU A 43 -20.00 53.30 9.55
C GLU A 43 -19.28 52.32 10.48
N GLU A 44 -19.86 51.98 11.66
CA GLU A 44 -19.36 50.91 12.55
C GLU A 44 -19.32 49.58 11.78
N MET A 45 -20.37 49.25 11.01
CA MET A 45 -20.45 48.03 10.22
C MET A 45 -19.44 47.98 9.07
N ASP A 46 -19.23 49.11 8.38
CA ASP A 46 -18.31 49.20 7.24
C ASP A 46 -16.84 49.06 7.67
N VAL A 47 -16.47 49.65 8.81
CA VAL A 47 -15.14 49.48 9.42
C VAL A 47 -14.91 48.02 9.81
N LEU A 48 -15.87 47.38 10.49
CA LEU A 48 -15.77 45.97 10.87
C LEU A 48 -15.75 45.04 9.65
N SER A 49 -16.49 45.36 8.60
CA SER A 49 -16.48 44.65 7.32
C SER A 49 -15.12 44.76 6.63
N THR A 50 -14.49 45.94 6.69
CA THR A 50 -13.14 46.20 6.16
C THR A 50 -12.08 45.37 6.88
N LEU A 51 -12.21 45.19 8.21
CA LEU A 51 -11.34 44.31 9.00
C LEU A 51 -11.60 42.82 8.71
N GLY A 52 -12.80 42.48 8.25
CA GLY A 52 -13.17 41.14 7.77
C GLY A 52 -13.49 40.15 8.89
N ASP A 53 -13.34 38.85 8.59
CA ASP A 53 -13.69 37.77 9.51
C ASP A 53 -12.79 37.78 10.78
N PRO A 54 -13.36 37.91 12.00
CA PRO A 54 -12.63 37.87 13.26
C PRO A 54 -11.71 36.65 13.41
N ALA A 55 -12.09 35.50 12.82
CA ALA A 55 -11.28 34.29 12.88
C ALA A 55 -10.01 34.38 12.02
N ARG A 56 -10.10 35.06 10.86
CA ARG A 56 -8.93 35.31 10.00
C ARG A 56 -8.02 36.37 10.61
N LEU A 57 -8.59 37.43 11.16
CA LEU A 57 -7.83 38.47 11.85
C LEU A 57 -7.13 37.92 13.11
N ALA A 58 -7.79 37.07 13.89
CA ALA A 58 -7.13 36.39 15.01
C ALA A 58 -5.97 35.50 14.58
N ALA A 59 -6.02 34.91 13.37
CA ALA A 59 -4.94 34.10 12.86
C ALA A 59 -3.69 34.92 12.50
N SER A 60 -3.82 36.18 12.08
CA SER A 60 -2.67 37.06 11.78
C SER A 60 -1.93 37.53 13.04
N TYR A 61 -2.62 37.60 14.18
CA TYR A 61 -2.02 37.94 15.48
C TYR A 61 -1.32 36.75 16.17
N ARG A 62 -1.44 35.52 15.63
CA ARG A 62 -0.82 34.33 16.24
C ARG A 62 0.54 34.04 15.61
N ASP A 63 1.55 33.91 16.45
CA ASP A 63 2.86 33.37 16.06
C ASP A 63 2.84 31.86 15.75
N THR A 64 1.79 31.14 16.18
CA THR A 64 1.66 29.70 15.98
C THR A 64 0.35 29.35 15.27
N PRO A 65 0.41 28.60 14.16
CA PRO A 65 -0.78 28.25 13.41
C PRO A 65 -1.65 27.23 14.16
N MET A 66 -2.96 27.21 13.88
CA MET A 66 -3.94 26.27 14.48
C MET A 66 -3.97 24.88 13.80
N TYR A 67 -2.87 24.47 13.17
CA TYR A 67 -2.81 23.16 12.51
C TYR A 67 -2.26 22.10 13.46
N LEU A 68 -2.74 20.85 13.34
CA LEU A 68 -2.15 19.70 14.02
C LEU A 68 -0.74 19.41 13.46
N ILE A 69 -0.60 19.54 12.14
CA ILE A 69 0.64 19.45 11.38
C ILE A 69 0.67 20.68 10.47
N GLY A 70 1.62 21.59 10.70
CA GLY A 70 1.71 22.85 9.96
C GLY A 70 2.18 22.67 8.51
N PRO A 71 1.94 23.67 7.65
CA PRO A 71 2.32 23.62 6.23
C PRO A 71 3.84 23.45 6.03
N LYS A 72 4.66 23.86 7.00
CA LYS A 72 6.12 23.72 6.94
C LYS A 72 6.61 22.26 6.93
N VAL A 73 5.89 21.35 7.59
CA VAL A 73 6.27 19.93 7.77
C VAL A 73 5.31 18.96 7.07
N TYR A 74 4.18 19.46 6.57
CA TYR A 74 3.14 18.63 5.96
C TYR A 74 3.63 17.81 4.76
N ASP A 75 4.47 18.40 3.91
CA ASP A 75 5.02 17.70 2.74
C ASP A 75 5.93 16.54 3.14
N ALA A 76 6.80 16.76 4.15
CA ALA A 76 7.65 15.72 4.71
C ALA A 76 6.82 14.60 5.37
N TYR A 77 5.76 14.95 6.10
CA TYR A 77 4.80 14.00 6.67
C TYR A 77 4.14 13.13 5.59
N MET A 78 3.59 13.76 4.55
CA MET A 78 2.91 13.06 3.47
C MET A 78 3.86 12.16 2.67
N TRP A 79 5.09 12.63 2.43
CA TRP A 79 6.13 11.83 1.78
C TRP A 79 6.49 10.59 2.61
N THR A 80 6.66 10.77 3.93
CA THR A 80 6.99 9.70 4.88
C THR A 80 5.91 8.62 4.87
N MET A 81 4.63 9.01 4.95
CA MET A 81 3.50 8.09 4.86
C MET A 81 3.49 7.30 3.55
N LYS A 82 3.62 8.00 2.41
CA LYS A 82 3.64 7.37 1.07
C LYS A 82 4.83 6.42 0.87
N MET A 83 5.91 6.61 1.63
CA MET A 83 7.07 5.73 1.60
C MET A 83 6.86 4.50 2.49
N ILE A 84 6.39 4.69 3.73
CA ILE A 84 6.33 3.64 4.76
C ILE A 84 5.16 2.67 4.55
N ILE A 85 3.97 3.17 4.17
CA ILE A 85 2.74 2.34 4.02
C ILE A 85 2.98 1.09 3.16
N PRO A 86 3.58 1.19 1.96
CA PRO A 86 3.98 0.04 1.16
C PRO A 86 4.78 -1.06 1.89
N TRP A 87 5.79 -0.65 2.65
CA TRP A 87 6.67 -1.56 3.36
C TRP A 87 5.95 -2.22 4.52
N VAL A 88 5.13 -1.45 5.24
CA VAL A 88 4.31 -1.96 6.34
C VAL A 88 3.36 -3.05 5.84
N ILE A 89 2.67 -2.83 4.73
CA ILE A 89 1.79 -3.83 4.13
C ILE A 89 2.59 -5.08 3.73
N LEU A 90 3.71 -4.90 3.03
CA LEU A 90 4.56 -6.01 2.60
C LEU A 90 5.07 -6.85 3.78
N ILE A 91 5.60 -6.21 4.82
CA ILE A 91 6.12 -6.88 6.02
C ILE A 91 4.98 -7.61 6.75
N THR A 92 3.81 -6.99 6.86
CA THR A 92 2.65 -7.63 7.52
C THR A 92 2.22 -8.90 6.79
N VAL A 93 2.15 -8.86 5.45
CA VAL A 93 1.83 -10.03 4.64
C VAL A 93 2.91 -11.10 4.78
N LEU A 94 4.19 -10.73 4.70
CA LEU A 94 5.31 -11.67 4.85
C LEU A 94 5.31 -12.36 6.21
N VAL A 95 5.11 -11.60 7.30
CA VAL A 95 5.07 -12.15 8.67
C VAL A 95 3.90 -13.13 8.79
N HIS A 96 2.70 -12.74 8.36
CA HIS A 96 1.54 -13.63 8.44
C HIS A 96 1.70 -14.91 7.62
N VAL A 97 2.34 -14.81 6.45
CA VAL A 97 2.65 -15.96 5.60
C VAL A 97 3.61 -16.91 6.30
N VAL A 98 4.69 -16.39 6.90
CA VAL A 98 5.63 -17.21 7.68
C VAL A 98 4.94 -17.83 8.88
N GLU A 99 4.13 -17.07 9.62
CA GLU A 99 3.33 -17.60 10.74
C GLU A 99 2.40 -18.72 10.29
N THR A 100 1.70 -18.53 9.17
CA THR A 100 0.79 -19.55 8.63
C THR A 100 1.56 -20.82 8.25
N ILE A 101 2.75 -20.71 7.65
CA ILE A 101 3.58 -21.87 7.30
C ILE A 101 4.11 -22.58 8.56
N VAL A 102 4.62 -21.83 9.54
CA VAL A 102 5.28 -22.39 10.73
C VAL A 102 4.27 -22.99 11.71
N LEU A 103 3.08 -22.39 11.83
CA LEU A 103 2.05 -22.78 12.79
C LEU A 103 1.00 -23.72 12.21
N PHE A 104 1.13 -24.12 10.94
CA PHE A 104 0.22 -25.07 10.33
C PHE A 104 0.36 -26.45 10.98
N SER A 105 -0.65 -26.85 11.78
CA SER A 105 -0.69 -28.15 12.47
C SER A 105 -1.38 -29.26 11.69
N GLY A 106 -1.99 -28.96 10.53
CA GLY A 106 -2.72 -29.94 9.70
C GLY A 106 -4.09 -30.37 10.25
N GLU A 107 -4.53 -29.84 11.39
CA GLU A 107 -5.80 -30.24 12.05
C GLU A 107 -7.04 -29.54 11.49
N GLU A 108 -6.91 -28.33 10.94
CA GLU A 108 -8.02 -27.58 10.34
C GLU A 108 -8.10 -27.78 8.82
N SER A 109 -9.32 -27.83 8.28
CA SER A 109 -9.55 -27.79 6.83
C SER A 109 -8.89 -26.56 6.22
N ILE A 110 -8.04 -26.74 5.23
CA ILE A 110 -7.23 -25.65 4.65
C ILE A 110 -8.07 -24.60 3.95
N LEU A 111 -9.25 -24.95 3.42
CA LEU A 111 -10.19 -23.95 2.92
C LEU A 111 -10.62 -23.00 4.05
N SER A 112 -10.83 -23.53 5.25
CA SER A 112 -11.16 -22.73 6.43
C SER A 112 -9.96 -21.91 6.92
N VAL A 113 -8.74 -22.47 6.85
CA VAL A 113 -7.49 -21.76 7.18
C VAL A 113 -7.28 -20.61 6.21
N VAL A 114 -7.39 -20.84 4.90
CA VAL A 114 -7.22 -19.80 3.87
C VAL A 114 -8.26 -18.68 4.04
N ILE A 115 -9.54 -19.03 4.23
CA ILE A 115 -10.61 -18.03 4.45
C ILE A 115 -10.35 -17.23 5.73
N LYS A 116 -10.01 -17.89 6.84
CA LYS A 116 -9.64 -17.23 8.10
C LYS A 116 -8.41 -16.34 7.91
N SER A 117 -7.36 -16.84 7.27
CA SER A 117 -6.11 -16.12 7.00
C SER A 117 -6.36 -14.87 6.18
N PHE A 118 -7.22 -14.89 5.17
CA PHE A 118 -7.60 -13.67 4.44
C PHE A 118 -8.20 -12.62 5.37
N GLY A 119 -9.14 -13.01 6.23
CA GLY A 119 -9.74 -12.11 7.22
C GLY A 119 -8.70 -11.55 8.21
N ILE A 120 -7.80 -12.41 8.69
CA ILE A 120 -6.73 -12.05 9.63
C ILE A 120 -5.72 -11.10 8.97
N ILE A 121 -5.29 -11.37 7.74
CA ILE A 121 -4.37 -10.50 6.98
C ILE A 121 -4.97 -9.11 6.84
N ILE A 122 -6.24 -9.01 6.43
CA ILE A 122 -6.92 -7.72 6.25
C ILE A 122 -7.01 -6.98 7.59
N ALA A 123 -7.42 -7.68 8.66
CA ALA A 123 -7.50 -7.10 10.00
C ALA A 123 -6.13 -6.61 10.49
N ASN A 124 -5.08 -7.41 10.29
CA ASN A 124 -3.70 -7.07 10.65
C ASN A 124 -3.19 -5.87 9.85
N ILE A 125 -3.42 -5.82 8.53
CA ILE A 125 -3.06 -4.67 7.71
C ILE A 125 -3.74 -3.41 8.24
N ILE A 126 -5.04 -3.45 8.50
CA ILE A 126 -5.78 -2.29 9.03
C ILE A 126 -5.20 -1.88 10.39
N HIS A 127 -4.98 -2.83 11.29
CA HIS A 127 -4.41 -2.57 12.62
C HIS A 127 -3.02 -1.91 12.53
N VAL A 128 -2.12 -2.47 11.73
CA VAL A 128 -0.75 -1.95 11.59
C VAL A 128 -0.75 -0.60 10.88
N LEU A 129 -1.64 -0.35 9.92
CA LEU A 129 -1.80 0.96 9.28
C LEU A 129 -2.28 2.02 10.28
N ILE A 130 -3.24 1.70 11.15
CA ILE A 130 -3.71 2.61 12.22
C ILE A 130 -2.55 2.94 13.16
N GLN A 131 -1.80 1.93 13.62
CA GLN A 131 -0.65 2.12 14.50
C GLN A 131 0.43 2.98 13.83
N THR A 132 0.76 2.68 12.57
CA THR A 132 1.73 3.45 11.77
C THR A 132 1.29 4.90 11.63
N PHE A 133 0.03 5.12 11.29
CA PHE A 133 -0.54 6.45 11.16
C PHE A 133 -0.45 7.23 12.47
N PHE A 134 -0.87 6.60 13.57
CA PHE A 134 -0.87 7.17 14.91
C PHE A 134 0.52 7.61 15.36
N TRP A 135 1.51 6.70 15.33
CA TRP A 135 2.85 6.99 15.83
C TRP A 135 3.60 8.00 14.97
N ILE A 136 3.50 7.92 13.64
CA ILE A 136 4.13 8.92 12.76
C ILE A 136 3.47 10.29 12.97
N THR A 137 2.14 10.35 13.08
CA THR A 137 1.44 11.61 13.34
C THR A 137 1.90 12.25 14.66
N ILE A 138 2.04 11.45 15.72
CA ILE A 138 2.58 11.93 17.01
C ILE A 138 3.99 12.51 16.84
N VAL A 139 4.89 11.81 16.14
CA VAL A 139 6.25 12.30 15.90
C VAL A 139 6.24 13.66 15.18
N PHE A 140 5.41 13.81 14.14
CA PHE A 140 5.32 15.08 13.41
C PHE A 140 4.67 16.20 14.22
N ILE A 141 3.71 15.88 15.10
CA ILE A 141 3.17 16.83 16.08
C ILE A 141 4.31 17.31 17.00
N PHE A 142 5.15 16.40 17.51
CA PHE A 142 6.28 16.79 18.36
C PHE A 142 7.31 17.64 17.62
N ILE A 143 7.65 17.32 16.36
CA ILE A 143 8.56 18.11 15.53
C ILE A 143 8.05 19.54 15.35
N GLU A 144 6.75 19.70 15.07
CA GLU A 144 6.11 21.01 14.92
C GLU A 144 6.08 21.78 16.26
N ARG A 145 5.71 21.11 17.37
CA ARG A 145 5.51 21.74 18.68
C ARG A 145 6.81 22.13 19.40
N ILE A 146 7.88 21.35 19.23
CA ILE A 146 9.19 21.62 19.87
C ILE A 146 9.95 22.72 19.11
N GLY A 147 9.47 23.13 17.94
CA GLY A 147 10.11 24.19 17.15
C GLY A 147 11.42 23.73 16.53
N MET A 148 11.61 22.42 16.28
CA MET A 148 12.69 21.95 15.41
C MET A 148 12.53 22.48 13.98
N ALA A 149 11.33 22.93 13.61
CA ALA A 149 11.00 23.64 12.38
C ALA A 149 11.09 25.18 12.49
N LYS A 150 11.91 25.72 13.41
CA LYS A 150 12.07 27.17 13.65
C LYS A 150 12.79 27.94 12.54
N SER A 151 13.37 27.26 11.55
CA SER A 151 13.95 27.99 10.43
C SER A 151 12.87 28.53 9.48
N ASN A 152 13.21 29.60 8.77
CA ASN A 152 12.30 30.29 7.87
C ASN A 152 12.03 29.51 6.56
N GLY A 153 12.75 28.41 6.32
CA GLY A 153 12.57 27.55 5.15
C GLY A 153 11.54 26.43 5.37
N SER A 154 10.96 25.93 4.29
CA SER A 154 10.23 24.66 4.32
C SER A 154 11.22 23.52 4.60
N ILE A 155 10.80 22.56 5.44
CA ILE A 155 11.58 21.34 5.66
C ILE A 155 11.37 20.45 4.44
N THR A 156 12.46 20.11 3.77
CA THR A 156 12.45 19.21 2.62
C THR A 156 12.24 17.76 3.04
N MET A 157 12.07 16.89 2.04
CA MET A 157 11.91 15.43 2.21
C MET A 157 12.99 14.73 3.06
N PHE A 158 14.11 15.41 3.35
CA PHE A 158 15.23 14.88 4.14
C PHE A 158 15.31 15.43 5.57
N GLY A 159 14.33 16.22 6.00
CA GLY A 159 14.41 16.88 7.32
C GLY A 159 15.36 18.09 7.36
N THR A 160 15.87 18.51 6.21
CA THR A 160 16.78 19.65 6.06
C THR A 160 16.08 20.81 5.36
N GLU A 161 16.59 22.02 5.54
CA GLU A 161 16.15 23.17 4.74
C GLU A 161 16.38 22.94 3.24
N TRP A 162 15.54 23.56 2.43
CA TRP A 162 15.70 23.52 0.98
C TRP A 162 16.93 24.30 0.55
N THR A 163 17.78 23.65 -0.26
CA THR A 163 18.90 24.32 -0.92
C THR A 163 18.82 24.08 -2.43
N PRO A 164 19.22 25.07 -3.26
CA PRO A 164 19.22 24.90 -4.73
C PRO A 164 20.04 23.70 -5.21
N GLU A 165 21.06 23.27 -4.45
CA GLU A 165 21.88 22.10 -4.77
C GLU A 165 21.07 20.79 -4.80
N GLN A 166 19.97 20.71 -4.05
CA GLN A 166 19.08 19.55 -4.07
C GLN A 166 18.44 19.34 -5.45
N LEU A 167 18.29 20.41 -6.26
CA LEU A 167 17.80 20.29 -7.64
C LEU A 167 18.72 19.43 -8.52
N LYS A 168 20.02 19.37 -8.24
CA LYS A 168 20.97 18.50 -8.96
C LYS A 168 20.63 17.01 -8.81
N HIS A 169 19.89 16.64 -7.77
CA HIS A 169 19.50 15.27 -7.46
C HIS A 169 18.07 14.95 -7.94
N VAL A 170 17.31 15.96 -8.38
CA VAL A 170 15.96 15.78 -8.90
C VAL A 170 16.05 15.30 -10.36
N HIS A 171 15.72 14.03 -10.56
CA HIS A 171 15.61 13.46 -11.89
C HIS A 171 14.18 13.65 -12.39
N VAL A 172 14.01 14.42 -13.47
CA VAL A 172 12.71 14.58 -14.14
C VAL A 172 12.40 13.28 -14.89
N LEU A 173 11.65 12.39 -14.22
CA LEU A 173 11.26 11.10 -14.78
C LEU A 173 10.12 11.29 -15.79
N PRO A 174 10.26 10.83 -17.05
CA PRO A 174 9.13 10.82 -17.97
C PRO A 174 8.03 9.92 -17.40
N LYS A 175 6.80 10.44 -17.27
CA LYS A 175 5.65 9.70 -16.72
C LYS A 175 5.43 8.34 -17.39
N LYS A 176 5.83 8.19 -18.66
CA LYS A 176 5.71 6.95 -19.46
C LYS A 176 6.69 5.85 -19.04
N LYS A 177 7.86 6.20 -18.50
CA LYS A 177 8.87 5.25 -18.00
C LYS A 177 8.66 4.88 -16.54
N ALA A 178 7.90 5.68 -15.80
CA ALA A 178 7.77 5.55 -14.35
C ALA A 178 7.09 4.23 -13.96
N ILE A 179 7.67 3.54 -12.97
CA ILE A 179 7.09 2.35 -12.36
C ILE A 179 6.26 2.79 -11.15
N PRO A 180 4.94 2.57 -11.14
CA PRO A 180 4.12 2.89 -10.00
C PRO A 180 4.48 1.99 -8.81
N ARG A 181 4.58 2.57 -7.61
CA ARG A 181 4.90 1.83 -6.38
C ARG A 181 3.92 0.67 -6.12
N GLY A 182 2.65 0.86 -6.47
CA GLY A 182 1.61 -0.17 -6.34
C GLY A 182 1.91 -1.43 -7.16
N GLU A 183 2.49 -1.31 -8.36
CA GLU A 183 2.83 -2.47 -9.20
C GLU A 183 3.91 -3.33 -8.54
N VAL A 184 4.91 -2.70 -7.90
CA VAL A 184 5.99 -3.41 -7.20
C VAL A 184 5.45 -4.15 -5.97
N ILE A 185 4.61 -3.50 -5.17
CA ILE A 185 4.02 -4.10 -3.96
C ILE A 185 3.09 -5.25 -4.35
N PHE A 186 2.23 -5.04 -5.34
CA PHE A 186 1.34 -6.07 -5.85
C PHE A 186 2.13 -7.28 -6.33
N GLY A 187 3.20 -7.06 -7.11
CA GLY A 187 4.08 -8.13 -7.55
C GLY A 187 4.71 -8.91 -6.39
N LEU A 188 5.22 -8.21 -5.37
CA LEU A 188 5.80 -8.86 -4.19
C LEU A 188 4.77 -9.69 -3.41
N VAL A 189 3.61 -9.12 -3.11
CA VAL A 189 2.52 -9.82 -2.42
C VAL A 189 2.07 -11.03 -3.24
N TRP A 190 1.95 -10.88 -4.55
CA TRP A 190 1.58 -11.94 -5.47
C TRP A 190 2.60 -13.09 -5.49
N THR A 191 3.90 -12.79 -5.57
CA THR A 191 4.96 -13.80 -5.47
C THR A 191 4.87 -14.57 -4.16
N VAL A 192 4.69 -13.85 -3.03
CA VAL A 192 4.57 -14.49 -1.70
C VAL A 192 3.35 -15.42 -1.63
N ILE A 193 2.19 -14.97 -2.11
CA ILE A 193 0.97 -15.80 -2.18
C ILE A 193 1.24 -17.07 -2.99
N TRP A 194 1.87 -16.97 -4.17
CA TRP A 194 2.19 -18.13 -4.98
C TRP A 194 3.14 -19.11 -4.31
N VAL A 195 4.16 -18.63 -3.59
CA VAL A 195 5.06 -19.51 -2.83
C VAL A 195 4.28 -20.28 -1.75
N VAL A 196 3.36 -19.63 -1.04
CA VAL A 196 2.51 -20.31 -0.04
C VAL A 196 1.61 -21.35 -0.67
N LEU A 197 0.94 -21.00 -1.76
CA LEU A 197 0.07 -21.92 -2.49
C LEU A 197 0.86 -23.12 -3.01
N TYR A 198 2.09 -22.90 -3.48
CA TYR A 198 2.97 -23.97 -3.96
C TYR A 198 3.40 -24.92 -2.84
N ILE A 199 3.84 -24.39 -1.70
CA ILE A 199 4.29 -25.19 -0.55
C ILE A 199 3.15 -25.99 0.08
N ASN A 200 1.90 -25.56 -0.09
CA ASN A 200 0.71 -26.20 0.49
C ASN A 200 -0.26 -26.71 -0.58
N ALA A 201 0.24 -27.04 -1.77
CA ALA A 201 -0.62 -27.29 -2.92
C ALA A 201 -1.49 -28.55 -2.76
N ASP A 202 -0.96 -29.62 -2.19
CA ASP A 202 -1.69 -30.85 -1.86
C ASP A 202 -2.81 -30.62 -0.84
N HIS A 203 -2.58 -29.72 0.10
CA HIS A 203 -3.53 -29.32 1.12
C HIS A 203 -4.64 -28.40 0.59
N ILE A 204 -4.47 -27.77 -0.58
CA ILE A 204 -5.42 -26.79 -1.14
C ILE A 204 -6.14 -27.36 -2.36
N ALA A 205 -5.41 -27.95 -3.28
CA ALA A 205 -5.94 -28.54 -4.49
C ALA A 205 -6.27 -30.01 -4.20
N GLY A 206 -7.55 -30.31 -4.07
CA GLY A 206 -8.04 -31.65 -3.76
C GLY A 206 -9.47 -31.86 -4.19
N VAL A 207 -9.93 -33.10 -4.10
CA VAL A 207 -11.33 -33.44 -4.32
C VAL A 207 -12.07 -33.28 -2.99
N TYR A 208 -13.05 -32.38 -2.98
CA TYR A 208 -13.87 -32.09 -1.80
C TYR A 208 -15.27 -32.65 -1.97
N ARG A 209 -15.80 -33.25 -0.92
CA ARG A 209 -17.18 -33.76 -0.87
C ARG A 209 -17.82 -33.34 0.46
N SER A 210 -19.11 -33.04 0.44
CA SER A 210 -19.87 -32.90 1.67
C SER A 210 -20.30 -34.27 2.15
N ILE A 211 -19.88 -34.61 3.37
CA ILE A 211 -20.32 -35.80 4.09
C ILE A 211 -21.37 -35.32 5.09
N ASP A 212 -22.58 -35.89 5.03
CA ASP A 212 -23.65 -35.67 6.01
C ASP A 212 -24.09 -34.21 6.23
N GLY A 213 -23.86 -33.32 5.25
CA GLY A 213 -24.24 -31.90 5.34
C GLY A 213 -23.32 -31.04 6.21
N GLU A 214 -22.28 -31.62 6.82
CA GLU A 214 -21.30 -30.92 7.66
C GLU A 214 -20.14 -30.34 6.85
N GLY A 215 -20.48 -29.50 5.87
CA GLY A 215 -19.51 -28.75 5.07
C GLY A 215 -18.71 -29.61 4.08
N LEU A 216 -17.72 -29.01 3.42
CA LEU A 216 -16.84 -29.67 2.45
C LEU A 216 -15.60 -30.25 3.15
N GLN A 217 -15.44 -31.57 3.08
CA GLN A 217 -14.26 -32.28 3.57
C GLN A 217 -13.38 -32.72 2.40
N MET A 218 -12.06 -32.61 2.54
CA MET A 218 -11.12 -33.07 1.53
C MET A 218 -11.01 -34.59 1.59
N MET A 219 -11.26 -35.26 0.47
CA MET A 219 -11.18 -36.72 0.36
C MET A 219 -9.79 -37.18 -0.06
N MET A 220 -9.18 -36.45 -0.99
CA MET A 220 -7.82 -36.71 -1.46
C MET A 220 -7.20 -35.45 -2.07
N PRO A 221 -5.87 -35.28 -1.95
CA PRO A 221 -5.15 -34.23 -2.66
C PRO A 221 -5.15 -34.51 -4.17
N ALA A 222 -5.28 -33.46 -4.98
CA ALA A 222 -5.24 -33.51 -6.43
C ALA A 222 -3.80 -33.54 -6.95
N LEU A 223 -2.88 -32.94 -6.19
CA LEU A 223 -1.47 -32.81 -6.53
C LEU A 223 -0.61 -33.68 -5.62
N ASN A 224 0.45 -34.24 -6.19
CA ASN A 224 1.46 -34.99 -5.45
C ASN A 224 2.50 -34.04 -4.85
N GLN A 225 2.45 -33.88 -3.52
CA GLN A 225 3.31 -32.94 -2.82
C GLN A 225 4.80 -33.29 -2.87
N GLU A 226 5.14 -34.57 -2.91
CA GLU A 226 6.54 -35.01 -3.01
C GLU A 226 7.15 -34.55 -4.33
N VAL A 227 6.37 -34.61 -5.41
CA VAL A 227 6.78 -34.14 -6.73
C VAL A 227 6.96 -32.62 -6.71
N LEU A 228 6.03 -31.84 -6.13
CA LEU A 228 6.23 -30.38 -5.99
C LEU A 228 7.47 -30.06 -5.16
N MET A 229 7.64 -30.70 -4.01
CA MET A 229 8.78 -30.47 -3.12
C MET A 229 10.12 -30.82 -3.79
N SER A 230 10.14 -31.79 -4.71
CA SER A 230 11.34 -32.11 -5.51
C SER A 230 11.81 -30.96 -6.41
N TYR A 231 10.89 -30.09 -6.84
CA TYR A 231 11.19 -28.89 -7.65
C TYR A 231 11.44 -27.64 -6.81
N LEU A 232 11.21 -27.68 -5.49
CA LEU A 232 11.42 -26.55 -4.58
C LEU A 232 12.84 -25.94 -4.68
N PRO A 233 13.94 -26.72 -4.81
CA PRO A 233 15.29 -26.17 -4.98
C PRO A 233 15.46 -25.29 -6.23
N ILE A 234 14.57 -25.43 -7.22
CA ILE A 234 14.54 -24.59 -8.43
C ILE A 234 13.56 -23.43 -8.22
N VAL A 235 12.35 -23.71 -7.73
CA VAL A 235 11.28 -22.71 -7.57
C VAL A 235 11.66 -21.62 -6.56
N LEU A 236 12.27 -21.99 -5.43
CA LEU A 236 12.59 -21.03 -4.37
C LEU A 236 13.62 -19.97 -4.81
N PRO A 237 14.76 -20.31 -5.44
CA PRO A 237 15.65 -19.31 -6.02
C PRO A 237 14.97 -18.39 -7.05
N PHE A 238 14.07 -18.90 -7.89
CA PHE A 238 13.33 -18.06 -8.84
C PHE A 238 12.40 -17.08 -8.14
N ALA A 239 11.67 -17.51 -7.12
CA ALA A 239 10.86 -16.61 -6.30
C ALA A 239 11.71 -15.52 -5.62
N LEU A 240 12.90 -15.87 -5.11
CA LEU A 240 13.84 -14.91 -4.54
C LEU A 240 14.39 -13.93 -5.60
N LEU A 241 14.66 -14.39 -6.81
CA LEU A 241 15.06 -13.53 -7.93
C LEU A 241 13.95 -12.56 -8.34
N GLU A 242 12.69 -13.00 -8.37
CA GLU A 242 11.55 -12.11 -8.62
C GLU A 242 11.42 -11.02 -7.55
N ILE A 243 11.57 -11.38 -6.27
CA ILE A 243 11.62 -10.42 -5.16
C ILE A 243 12.78 -9.44 -5.35
N GLY A 244 13.97 -9.92 -5.72
CA GLY A 244 15.14 -9.08 -6.00
C GLY A 244 14.89 -8.08 -7.14
N VAL A 245 14.26 -8.51 -8.23
CA VAL A 245 13.86 -7.64 -9.34
C VAL A 245 12.83 -6.61 -8.90
N ALA A 246 11.85 -6.99 -8.08
CA ALA A 246 10.86 -6.07 -7.54
C ALA A 246 11.51 -4.99 -6.65
N LEU A 247 12.45 -5.36 -5.79
CA LEU A 247 13.23 -4.40 -4.98
C LEU A 247 14.10 -3.48 -5.87
N PHE A 248 14.65 -4.00 -6.96
CA PHE A 248 15.37 -3.19 -7.93
C PHE A 248 14.45 -2.20 -8.67
N LYS A 249 13.25 -2.64 -9.09
CA LYS A 249 12.19 -1.76 -9.65
C LYS A 249 11.80 -0.65 -8.66
N TRP A 250 11.71 -0.97 -7.37
CA TRP A 250 11.42 -0.01 -6.31
C TRP A 250 12.48 1.10 -6.22
N LYS A 251 13.76 0.71 -6.36
CA LYS A 251 14.91 1.63 -6.31
C LYS A 251 14.99 2.50 -7.56
N GLU A 252 14.98 1.89 -8.75
CA GLU A 252 15.17 2.60 -10.03
C GLU A 252 13.97 3.46 -10.43
N ARG A 253 12.75 3.03 -10.08
CA ARG A 253 11.47 3.73 -10.38
C ARG A 253 11.20 4.00 -11.86
N GLN A 254 12.04 3.51 -12.76
CA GLN A 254 11.89 3.67 -14.20
C GLN A 254 12.25 2.38 -14.94
N TRP A 255 11.54 2.14 -16.03
CA TRP A 255 11.87 1.09 -16.97
C TRP A 255 13.14 1.46 -17.74
N THR A 256 14.22 0.71 -17.50
CA THR A 256 15.45 0.75 -18.30
C THR A 256 15.53 -0.52 -19.16
N MET A 257 16.21 -0.46 -20.30
CA MET A 257 16.36 -1.64 -21.17
C MET A 257 17.02 -2.81 -20.43
N ARG A 258 18.02 -2.54 -19.58
CA ARG A 258 18.66 -3.57 -18.75
C ARG A 258 17.65 -4.26 -17.82
N LEU A 259 16.82 -3.48 -17.14
CA LEU A 259 15.80 -3.99 -16.22
C LEU A 259 14.73 -4.81 -16.95
N VAL A 260 14.28 -4.35 -18.13
CA VAL A 260 13.33 -5.10 -18.96
C VAL A 260 13.93 -6.44 -19.37
N THR A 261 15.19 -6.47 -19.83
CA THR A 261 15.84 -7.71 -20.26
C THR A 261 15.96 -8.71 -19.09
N VAL A 262 16.45 -8.27 -17.93
CA VAL A 262 16.57 -9.15 -16.75
C VAL A 262 15.20 -9.68 -16.31
N ASN A 263 14.18 -8.81 -16.24
CA ASN A 263 12.82 -9.19 -15.87
C ASN A 263 12.20 -10.16 -16.90
N ALA A 264 12.44 -9.95 -18.19
CA ALA A 264 11.96 -10.83 -19.25
C ALA A 264 12.62 -12.22 -19.18
N VAL A 265 13.94 -12.27 -18.95
CA VAL A 265 14.67 -13.54 -18.79
C VAL A 265 14.10 -14.34 -17.62
N ILE A 266 13.95 -13.71 -16.45
CA ILE A 266 13.37 -14.39 -15.27
C ILE A 266 11.97 -14.91 -15.57
N LYS A 267 11.09 -14.09 -16.17
CA LYS A 267 9.74 -14.53 -16.54
C LYS A 267 9.73 -15.72 -17.50
N VAL A 268 10.55 -15.69 -18.55
CA VAL A 268 10.65 -16.80 -19.50
C VAL A 268 11.10 -18.08 -18.80
N PHE A 269 12.12 -18.00 -17.94
CA PHE A 269 12.55 -19.15 -17.14
C PHE A 269 11.46 -19.64 -16.19
N SER A 270 10.74 -18.74 -15.50
CA SER A 270 9.61 -19.11 -14.64
C SER A 270 8.54 -19.87 -15.41
N VAL A 271 8.20 -19.44 -16.63
CA VAL A 271 7.25 -20.14 -17.51
C VAL A 271 7.77 -21.52 -17.93
N VAL A 272 9.05 -21.64 -18.25
CA VAL A 272 9.67 -22.93 -18.59
C VAL A 272 9.62 -23.89 -17.40
N VAL A 273 10.02 -23.44 -16.21
CA VAL A 273 9.97 -24.26 -14.98
C VAL A 273 8.53 -24.67 -14.68
N LEU A 274 7.58 -23.75 -14.75
CA LEU A 274 6.16 -24.06 -14.54
C LEU A 274 5.66 -25.09 -15.56
N THR A 275 6.05 -24.97 -16.82
CA THR A 275 5.69 -25.94 -17.87
C THR A 275 6.25 -27.32 -17.57
N ILE A 276 7.51 -27.42 -17.13
CA ILE A 276 8.14 -28.69 -16.74
C ILE A 276 7.38 -29.33 -15.56
N ILE A 277 7.03 -28.54 -14.54
CA ILE A 277 6.28 -29.03 -13.38
C ILE A 277 4.89 -29.50 -13.82
N ALA A 278 4.15 -28.64 -14.53
CA ALA A 278 2.77 -28.89 -14.94
C ALA A 278 2.61 -30.06 -15.92
N THR A 279 3.63 -30.36 -16.73
CA THR A 279 3.62 -31.50 -17.66
C THR A 279 4.24 -32.77 -17.07
N ASN A 280 4.64 -32.75 -15.79
CA ASN A 280 5.11 -33.94 -15.12
C ASN A 280 3.93 -34.93 -14.93
N PRO A 281 4.00 -36.16 -15.47
CA PRO A 281 2.89 -37.11 -15.42
C PRO A 281 2.53 -37.58 -14.01
N THR A 282 3.47 -37.52 -13.06
CA THR A 282 3.24 -37.90 -11.65
C THR A 282 2.81 -36.72 -10.78
N LEU A 283 2.63 -35.52 -11.37
CA LEU A 283 2.18 -34.34 -10.64
C LEU A 283 0.76 -34.54 -10.09
N LEU A 284 -0.15 -35.06 -10.91
CA LEU A 284 -1.51 -35.37 -10.48
C LEU A 284 -1.48 -36.63 -9.62
N ASN A 285 -2.28 -36.64 -8.55
CA ASN A 285 -2.46 -37.82 -7.74
C ASN A 285 -3.08 -38.95 -8.60
N GLU A 286 -2.38 -40.08 -8.70
CA GLU A 286 -2.77 -41.22 -9.54
C GLU A 286 -4.16 -41.77 -9.17
N ALA A 287 -4.57 -41.66 -7.91
CA ALA A 287 -5.87 -42.11 -7.43
C ALA A 287 -7.04 -41.19 -7.86
N MET A 288 -6.76 -39.95 -8.26
CA MET A 288 -7.79 -38.94 -8.53
C MET A 288 -8.57 -39.23 -9.82
N ILE A 289 -7.89 -39.56 -10.91
CA ILE A 289 -8.52 -39.82 -12.21
C ILE A 289 -9.55 -40.98 -12.12
N PRO A 290 -9.20 -42.17 -11.60
CA PRO A 290 -10.17 -43.26 -11.49
C PRO A 290 -11.30 -42.97 -10.49
N TYR A 291 -11.01 -42.23 -9.41
CA TYR A 291 -12.03 -41.78 -8.46
C TYR A 291 -13.08 -40.89 -9.13
N LEU A 292 -12.65 -39.84 -9.85
CA LEU A 292 -13.55 -38.93 -10.54
C LEU A 292 -14.33 -39.62 -11.67
N ALA A 293 -13.70 -40.53 -12.41
CA ALA A 293 -14.38 -41.31 -13.46
C ALA A 293 -15.55 -42.12 -12.87
N THR A 294 -15.33 -42.74 -11.71
CA THR A 294 -16.35 -43.53 -11.00
C THR A 294 -17.47 -42.65 -10.48
N GLU A 295 -17.14 -41.55 -9.81
CA GLU A 295 -18.12 -40.67 -9.15
C GLU A 295 -18.95 -39.83 -10.13
N LEU A 296 -18.40 -39.50 -11.29
CA LEU A 296 -19.10 -38.74 -12.34
C LEU A 296 -19.76 -39.65 -13.39
N GLU A 297 -19.64 -40.97 -13.26
CA GLU A 297 -20.14 -41.96 -14.22
C GLU A 297 -19.66 -41.73 -15.67
N ILE A 298 -18.40 -41.30 -15.82
CA ILE A 298 -17.78 -41.02 -17.13
C ILE A 298 -16.54 -41.87 -17.37
N ASN A 299 -16.19 -42.04 -18.65
CA ASN A 299 -15.02 -42.82 -19.05
C ASN A 299 -13.72 -42.21 -18.52
N LEU A 300 -12.78 -43.07 -18.11
CA LEU A 300 -11.45 -42.67 -17.60
C LEU A 300 -10.69 -41.79 -18.60
N SER A 301 -10.76 -42.11 -19.90
CA SER A 301 -10.13 -41.33 -20.97
C SER A 301 -10.69 -39.91 -21.07
N SER A 302 -11.99 -39.71 -20.80
CA SER A 302 -12.59 -38.37 -20.81
C SER A 302 -12.05 -37.51 -19.66
N VAL A 303 -11.89 -38.09 -18.47
CA VAL A 303 -11.30 -37.40 -17.31
C VAL A 303 -9.85 -37.04 -17.59
N HIS A 304 -9.06 -37.97 -18.10
CA HIS A 304 -7.66 -37.72 -18.46
C HIS A 304 -7.52 -36.60 -19.49
N ASN A 305 -8.28 -36.68 -20.60
CA ASN A 305 -8.27 -35.65 -21.64
C ASN A 305 -8.67 -34.27 -21.11
N PHE A 306 -9.60 -34.21 -20.16
CA PHE A 306 -9.99 -32.94 -19.53
C PHE A 306 -8.84 -32.31 -18.74
N PHE A 307 -8.12 -33.09 -17.93
CA PHE A 307 -6.97 -32.58 -17.18
C PHE A 307 -5.83 -32.15 -18.10
N ASP A 308 -5.53 -32.93 -19.14
CA ASP A 308 -4.53 -32.56 -20.14
C ASP A 308 -4.89 -31.24 -20.83
N TRP A 309 -6.14 -31.10 -21.26
CA TRP A 309 -6.64 -29.87 -21.86
C TRP A 309 -6.55 -28.69 -20.89
N ALA A 310 -6.92 -28.89 -19.61
CA ALA A 310 -6.87 -27.85 -18.59
C ALA A 310 -5.42 -27.38 -18.34
N VAL A 311 -4.47 -28.31 -18.20
CA VAL A 311 -3.04 -28.02 -18.01
C VAL A 311 -2.50 -27.20 -19.18
N TRP A 312 -2.74 -27.64 -20.42
CA TRP A 312 -2.27 -26.92 -21.61
C TRP A 312 -2.92 -25.55 -21.76
N THR A 313 -4.19 -25.41 -21.38
CA THR A 313 -4.89 -24.13 -21.38
C THR A 313 -4.26 -23.17 -20.39
N VAL A 314 -3.97 -23.61 -19.17
CA VAL A 314 -3.29 -22.80 -18.15
C VAL A 314 -1.90 -22.37 -18.61
N ILE A 315 -1.11 -23.29 -19.17
CA ILE A 315 0.23 -22.99 -19.73
C ILE A 315 0.11 -21.94 -20.85
N ALA A 316 -0.83 -22.10 -21.77
CA ALA A 316 -1.04 -21.16 -22.88
C ALA A 316 -1.43 -19.75 -22.37
N VAL A 317 -2.32 -19.66 -21.39
CA VAL A 317 -2.70 -18.38 -20.77
C VAL A 317 -1.50 -17.72 -20.12
N ILE A 318 -0.69 -18.46 -19.35
CA ILE A 318 0.51 -17.95 -18.69
C ILE A 318 1.55 -17.45 -19.70
N ILE A 319 1.74 -18.16 -20.82
CA ILE A 319 2.63 -17.71 -21.90
C ILE A 319 2.14 -16.39 -22.49
N VAL A 320 0.84 -16.31 -22.83
CA VAL A 320 0.25 -15.11 -23.44
C VAL A 320 0.35 -13.90 -22.52
N THR A 321 -0.01 -14.04 -21.23
CA THR A 321 0.09 -12.94 -20.27
C THR A 321 1.54 -12.49 -20.07
N THR A 322 2.48 -13.44 -20.00
CA THR A 322 3.92 -13.16 -19.90
C THR A 322 4.43 -12.38 -21.10
N VAL A 323 4.03 -12.76 -22.32
CA VAL A 323 4.42 -12.06 -23.56
C VAL A 323 3.87 -10.63 -23.56
N ILE A 324 2.61 -10.44 -23.18
CA ILE A 324 1.99 -9.11 -23.08
C ILE A 324 2.75 -8.22 -22.09
N GLU A 325 3.09 -8.75 -20.92
CA GLU A 325 3.81 -8.00 -19.88
C GLU A 325 5.24 -7.62 -20.31
N ILE A 326 5.97 -8.53 -20.96
CA ILE A 326 7.31 -8.26 -21.49
C ILE A 326 7.24 -7.17 -22.57
N TYR A 327 6.26 -7.26 -23.47
CA TYR A 327 6.06 -6.27 -24.52
C TYR A 327 5.73 -4.88 -23.95
N ASP A 328 4.82 -4.80 -22.97
CA ASP A 328 4.46 -3.55 -22.32
C ASP A 328 5.66 -2.93 -21.58
N SER A 329 6.43 -3.75 -20.86
CA SER A 329 7.65 -3.34 -20.16
C SER A 329 8.68 -2.76 -21.14
N TYR A 330 8.88 -3.42 -22.29
CA TYR A 330 9.78 -2.95 -23.35
C TYR A 330 9.32 -1.64 -23.98
N ARG A 331 8.02 -1.51 -24.28
CA ARG A 331 7.41 -0.28 -24.79
C ARG A 331 7.63 0.88 -23.81
N LYS A 332 7.41 0.65 -22.50
CA LYS A 332 7.64 1.64 -21.44
C LYS A 332 9.11 2.04 -21.34
N ALA A 333 10.06 1.12 -21.48
CA ALA A 333 11.49 1.46 -21.44
C ALA A 333 11.95 2.33 -22.63
N LYS A 334 11.34 2.11 -23.81
CA LYS A 334 11.70 2.82 -25.04
C LYS A 334 11.17 4.27 -25.09
N ALA A 335 10.01 4.52 -24.49
CA ALA A 335 9.28 5.80 -24.53
C ALA A 335 9.86 6.84 -23.57
#